data_AF-A0A8T3MD78-F1
#
_entry.id   AF-A0A8T3MD78-F1
#
_cell.length_a   1.000
_cell.length_b   1.000
_cell.length_c   1.000
_cell.angle_alpha   90.00
_cell.angle_beta   90.00
_cell.angle_gamma   90.00
#
_symmetry.space_group_name_H-M   'P 1'
#
loop_
_entity.id
_entity.type
_entity.pdbx_description
1 polymer ?
#
loop_
_entity_poly.entity_id
_entity_poly.type
_entity_poly.pdbx_seq_one_letter_code
_entity_poly.pdbx_strand_id
1 'polypeptide(L)'
;LEAAAQLLLDEIEALGGTLRAIEAGFQQRQIQESAFRVQREVERGDRVVIGVNRYHDEAPAGPPKLHRIDPGDERRQVESVRRVRAERDAGAWRAAIGRLDDAARAGENLLPPIIEAVDAYATVGEISDRLRAAWGEHRELITV
;
A
#
# COMPACT_ATOMS: atom_id res chain seq x y z
N LEU A 1 -29.03 -1.34 -6.54
CA LEU A 1 -27.65 -1.24 -6.02
C LEU A 1 -27.53 -1.97 -4.70
N GLU A 2 -28.31 -1.62 -3.68
CA GLU A 2 -28.35 -2.30 -2.38
C GLU A 2 -28.50 -3.84 -2.48
N ALA A 3 -29.52 -4.34 -3.18
CA ALA A 3 -29.72 -5.78 -3.35
C ALA A 3 -28.53 -6.50 -4.02
N ALA A 4 -27.85 -5.86 -4.97
CA ALA A 4 -26.67 -6.43 -5.62
C ALA A 4 -25.45 -6.42 -4.69
N ALA A 5 -25.31 -5.40 -3.85
CA ALA A 5 -24.29 -5.37 -2.81
C ALA A 5 -24.53 -6.48 -1.77
N GLN A 6 -25.78 -6.70 -1.37
CA GLN A 6 -26.14 -7.76 -0.43
C GLN A 6 -25.75 -9.15 -0.96
N LEU A 7 -26.04 -9.44 -2.24
CA LEU A 7 -25.65 -10.71 -2.87
C LEU A 7 -24.12 -10.95 -2.83
N LEU A 8 -23.33 -9.90 -3.06
CA LEU A 8 -21.87 -9.99 -2.96
C LEU A 8 -21.40 -10.25 -1.52
N LEU A 9 -22.06 -9.64 -0.53
CA LEU A 9 -21.78 -9.89 0.88
C LEU A 9 -22.12 -11.33 1.27
N ASP A 10 -23.27 -11.83 0.84
CA ASP A 10 -23.70 -13.21 1.10
C ASP A 10 -22.73 -14.23 0.47
N GLU A 11 -22.20 -13.94 -0.73
CA GLU A 11 -21.17 -14.76 -1.38
C GLU A 11 -19.85 -14.77 -0.59
N ILE A 12 -19.42 -13.61 -0.08
CA ILE A 12 -18.23 -13.51 0.79
C ILE A 12 -18.45 -14.28 2.10
N GLU A 13 -19.64 -14.21 2.70
CA GLU A 13 -19.96 -15.00 3.89
C GLU A 13 -19.92 -16.50 3.60
N ALA A 14 -20.48 -16.94 2.47
CA ALA A 14 -20.45 -18.34 2.04
C ALA A 14 -19.02 -18.87 1.80
N LEU A 15 -18.08 -18.00 1.41
CA LEU A 15 -16.65 -18.32 1.25
C LEU A 15 -15.88 -18.40 2.59
N GLY A 16 -16.54 -18.19 3.73
CA GLY A 16 -15.92 -18.20 5.05
C GLY A 16 -15.43 -16.83 5.50
N GLY A 17 -16.02 -15.77 4.95
CA GLY A 17 -15.73 -14.38 5.30
C GLY A 17 -14.59 -13.75 4.50
N THR A 18 -14.38 -12.46 4.73
CA THR A 18 -13.49 -11.61 3.90
C THR A 18 -12.05 -12.11 3.83
N LEU A 19 -11.48 -12.57 4.95
CA LEU A 19 -10.09 -13.04 4.98
C LEU A 19 -9.90 -14.26 4.08
N ARG A 20 -10.79 -15.26 4.20
CA ARG A 20 -10.78 -16.46 3.36
C ARG A 20 -11.02 -16.12 1.89
N ALA A 21 -11.93 -15.19 1.61
CA ALA A 21 -12.19 -14.74 0.25
C ALA A 21 -10.95 -14.06 -0.38
N ILE A 22 -10.20 -13.25 0.39
CA ILE A 22 -8.93 -12.63 -0.05
C ILE A 22 -7.88 -13.71 -0.30
N GLU A 23 -7.70 -14.65 0.62
CA GLU A 23 -6.76 -15.77 0.49
C GLU A 23 -7.07 -16.65 -0.73
N ALA A 24 -8.36 -16.84 -1.04
CA ALA A 24 -8.83 -17.56 -2.21
C ALA A 24 -8.82 -16.72 -3.50
N GLY A 25 -8.38 -15.46 -3.45
CA GLY A 25 -8.28 -14.55 -4.60
C GLY A 25 -9.63 -14.10 -5.18
N PHE A 26 -10.73 -14.24 -4.44
CA PHE A 26 -12.07 -13.92 -4.94
C PHE A 26 -12.21 -12.46 -5.35
N GLN A 27 -11.88 -11.53 -4.45
CA GLN A 27 -11.98 -10.10 -4.71
C GLN A 27 -11.02 -9.67 -5.82
N GLN A 28 -9.80 -10.19 -5.83
CA GLN A 28 -8.80 -9.91 -6.87
C GLN A 28 -9.32 -10.32 -8.25
N ARG A 29 -9.88 -11.53 -8.38
CA ARG A 29 -10.49 -11.99 -9.64
C ARG A 29 -11.66 -11.11 -10.05
N GLN A 30 -12.58 -10.78 -9.14
CA GLN A 30 -13.73 -9.92 -9.47
C GLN A 30 -13.30 -8.53 -9.97
N ILE A 31 -12.27 -7.93 -9.36
CA ILE A 31 -11.70 -6.65 -9.81
C ILE A 31 -11.06 -6.81 -11.20
N GLN A 32 -10.26 -7.85 -11.41
CA GLN A 32 -9.58 -8.11 -12.68
C GLN A 32 -10.57 -8.39 -13.82
N GLU A 33 -11.59 -9.22 -13.58
CA GLU A 33 -12.64 -9.53 -14.56
C GLU A 33 -13.42 -8.27 -14.94
N SER A 34 -13.75 -7.43 -13.96
CA SER A 34 -14.41 -6.14 -14.20
C SER A 34 -13.54 -5.20 -15.02
N ALA A 35 -12.26 -5.07 -14.66
CA ALA A 35 -11.30 -4.24 -15.39
C ALA A 35 -11.10 -4.74 -16.83
N PHE A 36 -10.94 -6.05 -17.02
CA PHE A 36 -10.79 -6.67 -18.32
C PHE A 36 -12.03 -6.47 -19.20
N ARG A 37 -13.23 -6.63 -18.64
CA ARG A 37 -14.49 -6.36 -19.33
C ARG A 37 -14.56 -4.90 -19.79
N VAL A 38 -14.27 -3.95 -18.92
CA VAL A 38 -14.27 -2.52 -19.27
C VAL A 38 -13.25 -2.22 -20.36
N GLN A 39 -12.02 -2.76 -20.24
CA GLN A 39 -10.98 -2.59 -21.26
C GLN A 39 -11.47 -3.08 -22.63
N ARG A 40 -12.08 -4.27 -22.68
CA ARG A 40 -12.65 -4.86 -23.90
C ARG A 40 -13.80 -4.04 -24.49
N GLU A 41 -14.68 -3.50 -23.65
CA GLU A 41 -15.76 -2.61 -24.09
C GLU A 41 -15.21 -1.32 -24.73
N VAL A 42 -14.14 -0.75 -24.16
CA VAL A 42 -13.46 0.43 -24.70
C VAL A 42 -12.80 0.11 -26.04
N GLU A 43 -12.08 -1.00 -26.14
CA GLU A 43 -11.39 -1.42 -27.38
C GLU A 43 -12.37 -1.72 -28.51
N ARG A 44 -13.52 -2.34 -28.21
CA ARG A 44 -14.58 -2.61 -29.18
C ARG A 44 -15.38 -1.37 -29.57
N GLY A 45 -15.29 -0.30 -28.77
CA GLY A 45 -16.09 0.90 -28.93
C GLY A 45 -17.52 0.78 -28.39
N ASP A 46 -17.85 -0.32 -27.69
CA ASP A 46 -19.12 -0.51 -26.98
C ASP A 46 -19.25 0.52 -25.83
N ARG A 47 -18.12 0.86 -25.21
CA ARG A 47 -18.00 1.95 -24.23
C ARG A 47 -17.22 3.10 -24.86
N VAL A 48 -17.90 4.22 -25.07
CA VAL A 48 -17.30 5.41 -25.68
C VAL A 48 -16.48 6.19 -24.66
N VAL A 49 -15.22 6.45 -24.98
CA VAL A 49 -14.29 7.30 -24.22
C VAL A 49 -13.78 8.40 -25.15
N ILE A 50 -14.30 9.62 -24.95
CA ILE A 50 -14.02 10.81 -25.76
C ILE A 50 -12.52 11.12 -25.72
N GLY A 51 -11.91 11.33 -26.89
CA GLY A 51 -10.48 11.58 -27.02
C GLY A 51 -9.59 10.34 -26.90
N VAL A 52 -10.17 9.15 -26.67
CA VAL A 52 -9.43 7.89 -26.55
C VAL A 52 -9.81 6.87 -27.62
N ASN A 53 -11.10 6.56 -27.81
CA ASN A 53 -11.56 5.63 -28.86
C ASN A 53 -12.53 6.26 -29.87
N ARG A 54 -13.11 7.42 -29.54
CA ARG A 54 -14.01 8.19 -30.40
C ARG A 54 -13.74 9.68 -30.18
N TYR A 55 -14.04 10.49 -31.20
CA TYR A 55 -13.95 11.95 -31.14
C TYR A 55 -12.54 12.43 -30.78
N HIS A 56 -11.53 11.97 -31.51
CA HIS A 56 -10.15 12.44 -31.39
C HIS A 56 -9.99 13.83 -32.02
N ASP A 57 -9.13 14.65 -31.43
CA ASP A 57 -8.69 15.90 -32.04
C ASP A 57 -7.72 15.60 -33.19
N GLU A 58 -7.87 16.31 -34.32
CA GLU A 58 -6.99 16.15 -35.50
C GLU A 58 -5.56 16.66 -35.25
N ALA A 59 -5.40 17.59 -34.32
CA ALA A 59 -4.13 18.15 -33.89
C ALA A 59 -4.02 17.99 -32.36
N PRO A 60 -3.31 16.96 -31.85
CA PRO A 60 -3.15 16.79 -30.42
C PRO A 60 -2.43 17.99 -29.83
N ALA A 61 -2.92 18.49 -28.68
CA ALA A 61 -2.15 19.42 -27.88
C ALA A 61 -0.79 18.78 -27.56
N GLY A 62 0.30 19.56 -27.68
CA GLY A 62 1.64 19.07 -27.32
C GLY A 62 1.65 18.49 -25.90
N PRO A 63 2.61 17.59 -25.58
CA PRO A 63 2.61 16.90 -24.30
C PRO A 63 2.56 17.92 -23.16
N PRO A 64 1.73 17.68 -22.13
CA PRO A 64 1.64 18.58 -20.99
C PRO A 64 3.00 18.64 -20.29
N LYS A 65 3.26 19.75 -19.59
CA LYS A 65 4.43 19.84 -18.72
C LYS A 65 4.29 18.80 -17.60
N LEU A 66 5.06 17.73 -17.72
CA LEU A 66 5.09 16.67 -16.70
C LEU A 66 5.86 17.14 -15.48
N HIS A 67 5.34 16.82 -14.30
CA HIS A 67 6.10 16.91 -13.06
C HIS A 67 7.30 15.95 -13.13
N ARG A 68 8.49 16.46 -12.79
CA ARG A 68 9.72 15.67 -12.71
C ARG A 68 10.20 15.68 -11.27
N ILE A 69 10.47 14.50 -10.74
CA ILE A 69 11.09 14.33 -9.42
C ILE A 69 12.55 14.78 -9.51
N ASP A 70 13.03 15.56 -8.54
CA ASP A 70 14.42 16.00 -8.48
C ASP A 70 15.31 14.84 -8.01
N PRO A 71 16.29 14.37 -8.81
CA PRO A 71 17.25 13.35 -8.36
C PRO A 71 18.08 13.78 -7.13
N GLY A 72 18.11 15.07 -6.79
CA GLY A 72 18.70 15.58 -5.56
C GLY A 72 17.91 15.26 -4.29
N ASP A 73 16.61 14.95 -4.38
CA ASP A 73 15.77 14.63 -3.22
C ASP A 73 16.27 13.38 -2.48
N GLU A 74 16.67 12.34 -3.21
CA GLU A 74 17.22 11.11 -2.62
C GLU A 74 18.46 11.41 -1.77
N ARG A 75 19.41 12.18 -2.31
CA ARG A 75 20.64 12.54 -1.60
C ARG A 75 20.35 13.32 -0.32
N ARG A 76 19.46 14.31 -0.41
CA ARG A 76 19.03 15.10 0.76
C ARG A 76 18.36 14.22 1.82
N GLN A 77 17.53 13.26 1.41
CA GLN A 77 16.87 12.35 2.35
C GLN A 77 17.86 11.39 3.02
N VAL A 78 18.83 10.84 2.27
CA VAL A 78 19.89 9.98 2.81
C VAL A 78 20.73 10.75 3.84
N GLU A 79 21.12 11.99 3.53
CA GLU A 79 21.86 12.85 4.46
C GLU A 79 21.04 13.17 5.72
N SER A 80 19.76 13.49 5.55
CA SER A 80 18.84 13.75 6.67
C SER A 80 18.75 12.55 7.62
N VAL A 81 18.55 11.33 7.08
CA VAL A 81 18.48 10.10 7.88
C VAL A 81 19.81 9.80 8.59
N ARG A 82 20.95 10.00 7.90
CA ARG A 82 22.28 9.84 8.51
C ARG A 82 22.47 10.82 9.67
N ARG A 83 22.07 12.08 9.50
CA ARG A 83 22.15 13.10 10.53
C ARG A 83 21.31 12.73 11.75
N VAL A 84 20.04 12.36 11.56
CA VAL A 84 19.15 11.92 12.65
C VAL A 84 19.77 10.76 13.44
N ARG A 85 20.36 9.77 12.75
CA ARG A 85 21.02 8.64 13.40
C ARG A 85 22.27 9.03 14.18
N ALA A 86 23.01 10.05 13.73
CA ALA A 86 24.22 10.52 14.38
C ALA A 86 23.93 11.42 15.59
N GLU A 87 22.85 12.20 15.55
CA GLU A 87 22.52 13.22 16.55
C GLU A 87 21.59 12.71 17.67
N ARG A 88 20.83 11.63 17.43
CA ARG A 88 19.90 11.10 18.43
C ARG A 88 20.58 10.55 19.68
N ASP A 89 19.83 10.51 20.78
CA ASP A 89 20.21 9.74 21.96
C ASP A 89 20.15 8.23 21.66
N ALA A 90 21.32 7.62 21.51
CA ALA A 90 21.44 6.20 21.20
C ALA A 90 20.95 5.28 22.34
N GLY A 91 20.93 5.74 23.58
CA GLY A 91 20.39 5.02 24.73
C GLY A 91 18.86 5.00 24.71
N ALA A 92 18.26 6.19 24.59
CA ALA A 92 16.80 6.33 24.48
C ALA A 92 16.25 5.57 23.27
N TRP A 93 16.90 5.69 22.10
CA TRP A 93 16.53 4.97 20.89
C TRP A 93 16.55 3.44 21.08
N ARG A 94 17.63 2.90 21.67
CA ARG A 94 17.75 1.44 21.92
C ARG A 94 16.64 0.94 22.85
N ALA A 95 16.33 1.70 23.89
CA ALA A 95 15.28 1.34 24.84
C ALA A 95 13.91 1.33 24.16
N ALA A 96 13.57 2.38 23.43
CA ALA A 96 12.27 2.51 22.76
C ALA A 96 12.07 1.43 21.68
N ILE A 97 13.09 1.17 20.86
CA ILE A 97 13.04 0.12 19.83
C ILE A 97 13.00 -1.29 20.44
N GLY A 98 13.66 -1.52 21.58
CA GLY A 98 13.56 -2.77 22.32
C GLY A 98 12.12 -3.01 22.82
N ARG A 99 11.53 -2.00 23.47
CA ARG A 99 10.14 -2.06 23.94
C ARG A 99 9.15 -2.35 22.81
N LEU A 100 9.37 -1.77 21.63
CA LEU A 100 8.54 -2.04 20.46
C LEU A 100 8.61 -3.51 20.03
N ASP A 101 9.79 -4.12 20.01
CA ASP A 101 9.94 -5.54 19.67
C ASP A 101 9.25 -6.43 20.71
N ASP A 102 9.42 -6.12 22.00
CA ASP A 102 8.76 -6.86 23.09
C ASP A 102 7.23 -6.79 22.97
N ALA A 103 6.67 -5.58 22.77
CA ALA A 103 5.23 -5.38 22.60
C ALA A 103 4.68 -6.11 21.36
N ALA A 104 5.43 -6.11 20.26
CA ALA A 104 5.06 -6.82 19.02
C ALA A 104 5.02 -8.33 19.20
N ARG A 105 5.95 -8.89 19.98
CA ARG A 105 5.99 -10.33 20.30
C ARG A 105 4.93 -10.72 21.33
N ALA A 106 4.60 -9.83 22.26
CA ALA A 106 3.59 -10.05 23.30
C ALA A 106 2.15 -9.85 22.79
N GLY A 107 1.96 -9.28 21.61
CA GLY A 107 0.63 -8.96 21.08
C GLY A 107 -0.05 -7.79 21.80
N GLU A 108 0.75 -6.88 22.36
CA GLU A 108 0.27 -5.68 23.05
C GLU A 108 -0.12 -4.57 22.08
N ASN A 109 -0.75 -3.52 22.59
CA ASN A 109 -1.03 -2.32 21.80
C ASN A 109 0.28 -1.65 21.37
N LEU A 110 0.53 -1.57 20.07
CA LEU A 110 1.75 -1.01 19.51
C LEU A 110 1.79 0.51 19.42
N LEU A 111 0.66 1.19 19.56
CA LEU A 111 0.64 2.64 19.37
C LEU A 111 1.54 3.37 20.39
N PRO A 112 1.48 3.09 21.70
CA PRO A 112 2.40 3.70 22.67
C PRO A 112 3.90 3.46 22.38
N PRO A 113 4.40 2.22 22.18
CA PRO A 113 5.82 2.03 21.89
C PRO A 113 6.27 2.58 20.53
N ILE A 114 5.38 2.69 19.53
CA ILE A 114 5.68 3.38 18.28
C ILE A 114 5.91 4.89 18.53
N ILE A 115 5.06 5.54 19.33
CA ILE A 115 5.23 6.95 19.68
C ILE A 115 6.57 7.17 20.38
N GLU A 116 6.89 6.33 21.37
CA GLU A 116 8.18 6.40 22.07
C GLU A 116 9.38 6.19 21.13
N ALA A 117 9.27 5.29 20.15
CA ALA A 117 10.31 5.10 19.16
C ALA A 117 10.49 6.33 18.27
N VAL A 118 9.39 6.96 17.84
CA VAL A 118 9.42 8.19 17.03
C VAL A 118 10.01 9.36 17.84
N ASP A 119 9.60 9.52 19.10
CA ASP A 119 10.14 10.54 20.01
C ASP A 119 11.65 10.35 20.26
N ALA A 120 12.11 9.09 20.29
CA ALA A 120 13.52 8.74 20.34
C ALA A 120 14.24 8.80 18.98
N TYR A 121 13.63 9.42 17.97
CA TYR A 121 14.18 9.57 16.61
C TYR A 121 14.54 8.23 15.93
N ALA A 122 13.74 7.19 16.15
CA ALA A 122 13.76 6.00 15.31
C ALA A 122 13.21 6.32 13.91
N THR A 123 13.83 5.75 12.88
CA THR A 123 13.34 5.93 11.51
C THR A 123 12.18 4.98 11.21
N VAL A 124 11.37 5.33 10.21
CA VAL A 124 10.30 4.43 9.71
C VAL A 124 10.87 3.06 9.34
N GLY A 125 12.04 3.02 8.68
CA GLY A 125 12.70 1.76 8.34
C GLY A 125 13.07 0.94 9.57
N GLU A 126 13.61 1.56 10.62
CA GLU A 126 13.99 0.86 11.85
C GLU A 126 12.78 0.30 12.61
N ILE A 127 11.68 1.06 12.67
CA ILE A 127 10.41 0.61 13.26
C ILE A 127 9.87 -0.59 12.46
N SER A 128 9.79 -0.46 11.13
CA SER A 128 9.31 -1.53 10.24
C SER A 128 10.18 -2.78 10.33
N ASP A 129 11.51 -2.64 10.40
CA ASP A 129 12.44 -3.78 10.53
C ASP A 129 12.20 -4.58 11.80
N ARG A 130 11.84 -3.93 12.91
CA ARG A 130 11.50 -4.63 14.17
C ARG A 130 10.21 -5.42 14.05
N LEU A 131 9.17 -4.80 13.47
CA LEU A 131 7.91 -5.49 13.22
C LEU A 131 8.08 -6.66 12.25
N ARG A 132 8.91 -6.51 11.21
CA ARG A 132 9.30 -7.61 10.32
C ARG A 132 10.03 -8.73 11.03
N ALA A 133 10.93 -8.42 11.97
CA ALA A 133 11.62 -9.43 12.75
C ALA A 133 10.68 -10.18 13.72
N ALA A 134 9.57 -9.56 14.13
CA ALA A 134 8.56 -10.18 14.97
C ALA A 134 7.58 -11.05 14.17
N TRP A 135 7.13 -10.60 12.99
CA TRP A 135 5.99 -11.20 12.27
C TRP A 135 6.30 -11.69 10.85
N GLY A 136 7.48 -11.39 10.33
CA GLY A 136 7.83 -11.62 8.93
C GLY A 136 7.27 -10.55 7.99
N GLU A 137 7.25 -10.88 6.70
CA GLU A 137 6.73 -10.03 5.63
C GLU A 137 5.58 -10.74 4.93
N HIS A 138 4.56 -9.97 4.53
CA HIS A 138 3.51 -10.50 3.68
C HIS A 138 4.09 -10.93 2.32
N ARG A 139 3.65 -12.10 1.85
CA ARG A 139 3.95 -12.59 0.49
C ARG A 139 2.64 -12.79 -0.23
N GLU A 140 2.55 -12.21 -1.42
CA GLU A 140 1.37 -12.35 -2.26
C GLU A 140 1.24 -13.81 -2.72
N LEU A 141 0.06 -14.39 -2.48
CA LEU A 141 -0.30 -15.69 -3.02
C LEU A 141 -0.75 -15.44 -4.47
N ILE A 142 0.17 -15.52 -5.43
CA ILE A 142 -0.17 -15.42 -6.85
C ILE A 142 -1.07 -16.62 -7.19
N THR A 143 -2.37 -16.39 -7.20
CA THR A 143 -3.34 -17.34 -7.74
C THR A 143 -3.51 -16.97 -9.20
N VAL A 144 -2.85 -17.74 -10.08
CA VAL A 144 -3.03 -17.66 -11.54
C VAL A 144 -4.40 -18.20 -11.92
#